data_AF-A0A933SN60-F1
#
_entry.id   AF-A0A933SN60-F1
#
_cell.length_a   1.000
_cell.length_b   1.000
_cell.length_c   1.000
_cell.angle_alpha   90.00
_cell.angle_beta   90.00
_cell.angle_gamma   90.00
#
_symmetry.space_group_name_H-M   'P 1'
#
loop_
_entity.id
_entity.type
_entity.pdbx_description
1 polymer ?
#
loop_
_entity_poly.entity_id
_entity_poly.type
_entity_poly.pdbx_seq_one_letter_code
_entity_poly.pdbx_strand_id
1 'polypeptide(L)'
;MEKHLLEQPFDKFQRYISIKEIIETIEAEEGPARDSSFLDVGGYPGDITAFLPGRRIFFLDTIQDRIPDYIRGNAASLPFKNGSMDIVICSDMLEHLPPPIRPLVLDEMARVGKGWILVGCPIKLEEIECSEKIVGNFHKALLSKEHPWLKEHSHLGLPREEFLHEYFSKKGLACLDIPNGNLLNWLFMMLVNEYINSIPENQYAAKAINHYFNLQFSHTNRQVPVYRYIHAIHPEAEKVRNLKENLLKKETPPPSTFNILSFLKSLEPEKLASDISTKRDLYEDGLRKELGETRLHIKSLECAGMEKENHISNLRIMMEEKQRALLLLIEENNNKQNAILELGRENQKKQTAIMELQGSNNEKQAAIENLQAAINEKQAAIENLQEYIKQNVWKDRLKETRFYKHFFGSTE
;
A
#
# COMPACT_ATOMS: atom_id res chain seq x y z
N MET A 1 16.00 44.93 -3.33
CA MET A 1 15.72 43.50 -3.56
C MET A 1 14.24 43.25 -3.39
N GLU A 2 13.62 42.43 -4.22
CA GLU A 2 12.17 42.21 -4.20
C GLU A 2 11.74 41.43 -2.95
N LYS A 3 10.60 41.80 -2.35
CA LYS A 3 10.12 41.24 -1.08
C LYS A 3 10.02 39.71 -1.11
N HIS A 4 9.55 39.15 -2.22
CA HIS A 4 9.33 37.70 -2.36
C HIS A 4 10.64 36.90 -2.40
N LEU A 5 11.77 37.50 -2.82
CA LEU A 5 13.09 36.86 -2.74
C LEU A 5 13.52 36.72 -1.29
N LEU A 6 13.34 37.78 -0.50
CA LEU A 6 13.68 37.78 0.92
C LEU A 6 12.85 36.73 1.69
N GLU A 7 11.63 36.43 1.26
CA GLU A 7 10.77 35.40 1.89
C GLU A 7 11.15 33.95 1.54
N GLN A 8 12.12 33.73 0.63
CA GLN A 8 12.62 32.39 0.29
C GLN A 8 13.32 31.72 1.48
N PRO A 9 13.34 30.38 1.57
CA PRO A 9 14.09 29.67 2.62
C PRO A 9 15.52 30.19 2.74
N PHE A 10 15.95 30.54 3.96
CA PHE A 10 17.21 31.24 4.20
C PHE A 10 18.42 30.53 3.60
N ASP A 11 18.48 29.20 3.71
CA ASP A 11 19.58 28.39 3.20
C ASP A 11 19.69 28.47 1.67
N LYS A 12 18.55 28.53 0.96
CA LYS A 12 18.48 28.73 -0.49
C LYS A 12 18.87 30.15 -0.87
N PHE A 13 18.30 31.13 -0.17
CA PHE A 13 18.57 32.53 -0.44
C PHE A 13 20.05 32.86 -0.25
N GLN A 14 20.65 32.38 0.85
CA GLN A 14 22.02 32.69 1.21
C GLN A 14 23.05 32.19 0.19
N ARG A 15 22.86 31.00 -0.38
CA ARG A 15 23.76 30.49 -1.43
C ARG A 15 23.61 31.28 -2.72
N TYR A 16 22.40 31.54 -3.18
CA TYR A 16 22.20 32.25 -4.45
C TYR A 16 22.56 33.73 -4.39
N ILE A 17 22.35 34.42 -3.27
CA ILE A 17 22.80 35.81 -3.12
C ILE A 17 24.32 35.91 -3.16
N SER A 18 25.04 34.93 -2.60
CA SER A 18 26.50 34.89 -2.66
C SER A 18 27.01 34.54 -4.06
N ILE A 19 26.36 33.60 -4.76
CA ILE A 19 26.67 33.31 -6.18
C ILE A 19 26.45 34.56 -7.04
N LYS A 20 25.34 35.29 -6.83
CA LYS A 20 25.06 36.57 -7.50
C LYS A 20 26.18 37.58 -7.27
N GLU A 21 26.61 37.78 -6.02
CA GLU A 21 27.71 38.72 -5.71
C GLU A 21 29.04 38.34 -6.36
N ILE A 22 29.36 37.05 -6.42
CA ILE A 22 30.55 36.54 -7.08
C ILE A 22 30.49 36.87 -8.58
N ILE A 23 29.38 36.52 -9.23
CA ILE A 23 29.16 36.79 -10.67
C ILE A 23 29.19 38.29 -10.97
N GLU A 24 28.52 39.12 -10.17
CA GLU A 24 28.54 40.58 -10.34
C GLU A 24 29.94 41.17 -10.13
N THR A 25 30.78 40.54 -9.30
CA THR A 25 32.17 40.96 -9.10
C THR A 25 33.04 40.57 -10.30
N ILE A 26 32.87 39.36 -10.82
CA ILE A 26 33.53 38.89 -12.06
C ILE A 26 33.17 39.81 -13.23
N GLU A 27 31.87 40.07 -13.44
CA GLU A 27 31.38 40.89 -14.55
C GLU A 27 31.77 42.38 -14.42
N ALA A 28 31.96 42.90 -13.20
CA ALA A 28 32.43 44.26 -13.01
C ALA A 28 33.89 44.46 -13.47
N GLU A 29 34.70 43.40 -13.42
CA GLU A 29 36.11 43.42 -13.80
C GLU A 29 36.31 43.01 -15.26
N GLU A 30 35.67 41.92 -15.69
CA GLU A 30 35.85 41.33 -17.01
C GLU A 30 34.87 41.90 -18.06
N GLY A 31 33.92 42.73 -17.62
CA GLY A 31 32.83 43.26 -18.42
C GLY A 31 31.55 42.42 -18.30
N PRO A 32 30.37 43.04 -18.50
CA PRO A 32 29.12 42.32 -18.45
C PRO A 32 29.10 41.27 -19.56
N ALA A 33 28.76 40.07 -19.14
CA ALA A 33 28.65 38.87 -19.91
C ALA A 33 27.42 38.96 -20.85
N ARG A 34 27.42 39.90 -21.80
CA ARG A 34 26.34 40.03 -22.81
C ARG A 34 26.30 38.72 -23.61
N ASP A 35 25.16 38.05 -23.58
CA ASP A 35 24.94 36.72 -24.16
C ASP A 35 25.73 35.57 -23.54
N SER A 36 26.30 35.75 -22.34
CA SER A 36 27.05 34.67 -21.71
C SER A 36 26.17 33.50 -21.35
N SER A 37 26.78 32.34 -21.55
CA SER A 37 26.18 31.02 -21.41
C SER A 37 26.46 30.52 -19.99
N PHE A 38 25.42 30.55 -19.16
CA PHE A 38 25.45 30.00 -17.81
C PHE A 38 24.95 28.56 -17.85
N LEU A 39 25.61 27.67 -17.12
CA LEU A 39 25.13 26.31 -16.89
C LEU A 39 25.01 26.07 -15.38
N ASP A 40 23.82 25.73 -14.90
CA ASP A 40 23.58 25.28 -13.54
C ASP A 40 23.39 23.75 -13.51
N VAL A 41 24.39 23.04 -12.97
CA VAL A 41 24.47 21.58 -12.89
C VAL A 41 23.89 21.13 -11.54
N GLY A 42 22.84 20.31 -11.57
CA GLY A 42 21.99 20.06 -10.40
C GLY A 42 21.00 21.19 -10.13
N GLY A 43 20.71 22.02 -11.14
CA GLY A 43 20.02 23.29 -10.96
C GLY A 43 18.52 23.22 -10.75
N TYR A 44 17.91 22.04 -10.55
CA TYR A 44 16.47 21.95 -10.27
C TYR A 44 16.12 22.62 -8.92
N PRO A 45 15.05 23.45 -8.81
CA PRO A 45 14.02 23.76 -9.81
C PRO A 45 14.24 25.11 -10.55
N GLY A 46 15.48 25.56 -10.70
CA GLY A 46 15.83 26.76 -11.49
C GLY A 46 15.75 28.08 -10.72
N ASP A 47 15.75 28.03 -9.39
CA ASP A 47 15.53 29.20 -8.52
C ASP A 47 16.59 30.31 -8.66
N ILE A 48 17.81 29.96 -9.10
CA ILE A 48 18.88 30.93 -9.35
C ILE A 48 18.49 32.00 -10.39
N THR A 49 17.54 31.69 -11.29
CA THR A 49 17.01 32.64 -12.28
C THR A 49 16.50 33.92 -11.62
N ALA A 50 15.89 33.80 -10.44
CA ALA A 50 15.35 34.94 -9.71
C ALA A 50 16.44 35.85 -9.09
N PHE A 51 17.66 35.31 -8.91
CA PHE A 51 18.83 36.04 -8.42
C PHE A 51 19.70 36.61 -9.55
N LEU A 52 19.57 36.06 -10.75
CA LEU A 52 20.33 36.42 -11.94
C LEU A 52 19.41 36.92 -13.08
N PRO A 53 18.58 37.95 -12.84
CA PRO A 53 17.60 38.40 -13.82
C PRO A 53 18.29 38.86 -15.12
N GLY A 54 17.69 38.52 -16.26
CA GLY A 54 18.19 38.88 -17.59
C GLY A 54 19.32 38.01 -18.14
N ARG A 55 19.79 37.00 -17.39
CA ARG A 55 20.78 36.03 -17.87
C ARG A 55 20.09 34.80 -18.44
N ARG A 56 20.65 34.24 -19.52
CA ARG A 56 20.21 32.95 -20.07
C ARG A 56 20.96 31.83 -19.36
N ILE A 57 20.22 30.96 -18.68
CA ILE A 57 20.78 29.88 -17.86
C ILE A 57 20.28 28.55 -18.40
N PHE A 58 21.21 27.67 -18.78
CA PHE A 58 20.91 26.28 -19.03
C PHE A 58 20.90 25.53 -17.71
N PHE A 59 19.90 24.67 -17.52
CA PHE A 59 19.80 23.82 -16.34
C PHE A 59 20.05 22.37 -16.73
N LEU A 60 20.79 21.64 -15.91
CA LEU A 60 20.94 20.19 -16.08
C LEU A 60 20.63 19.47 -14.78
N ASP A 61 19.72 18.51 -14.82
CA ASP A 61 19.43 17.61 -13.71
C ASP A 61 19.00 16.22 -14.22
N THR A 62 18.92 15.25 -13.32
CA THR A 62 18.38 13.91 -13.60
C THR A 62 16.85 13.89 -13.70
N ILE A 63 16.19 14.86 -13.07
CA ILE A 63 14.73 15.05 -13.07
C ILE A 63 14.30 15.66 -14.42
N GLN A 64 13.07 15.37 -14.85
CA GLN A 64 12.47 16.04 -16.00
C GLN A 64 11.63 17.22 -15.52
N ASP A 65 11.86 18.40 -16.10
CA ASP A 65 11.04 19.59 -15.87
C ASP A 65 10.70 20.31 -17.19
N ARG A 66 9.89 21.38 -17.11
CA ARG A 66 9.46 22.26 -18.20
C ARG A 66 10.05 23.68 -18.11
N ILE A 67 10.98 23.93 -17.18
CA ILE A 67 11.77 25.18 -17.13
C ILE A 67 12.43 25.42 -18.51
N PRO A 68 12.45 26.67 -19.02
CA PRO A 68 13.17 27.00 -20.26
C PRO A 68 14.66 26.65 -20.18
N ASP A 69 15.26 26.24 -21.30
CA ASP A 69 16.68 25.84 -21.38
C ASP A 69 17.08 24.73 -20.38
N TYR A 70 16.12 23.91 -19.93
CA TYR A 70 16.34 22.78 -19.03
C TYR A 70 16.58 21.47 -19.77
N ILE A 71 17.63 20.75 -19.37
CA ILE A 71 18.07 19.50 -19.98
C ILE A 71 18.07 18.40 -18.93
N ARG A 72 17.29 17.35 -19.18
CA ARG A 72 17.43 16.11 -18.42
C ARG A 72 18.71 15.39 -18.85
N GLY A 73 19.66 15.21 -17.94
CA GLY A 73 20.97 14.67 -18.27
C GLY A 73 21.74 14.12 -17.07
N ASN A 74 22.93 13.59 -17.35
CA ASN A 74 23.86 13.11 -16.34
C ASN A 74 24.99 14.14 -16.19
N ALA A 75 25.23 14.61 -14.96
CA ALA A 75 26.29 15.57 -14.67
C ALA A 75 27.71 15.03 -14.98
N ALA A 76 27.89 13.70 -15.01
CA ALA A 76 29.13 13.05 -15.41
C ALA A 76 29.24 12.84 -16.93
N SER A 77 28.30 13.37 -17.73
CA SER A 77 28.32 13.38 -19.18
C SER A 77 27.47 14.54 -19.71
N LEU A 78 28.00 15.76 -19.58
CA LEU A 78 27.31 17.00 -19.93
C LEU A 78 27.15 17.12 -21.46
N PRO A 79 25.94 17.35 -21.99
CA PRO A 79 25.65 17.37 -23.44
C PRO A 79 26.05 18.70 -24.10
N PHE A 80 27.21 19.23 -23.73
CA PHE A 80 27.74 20.51 -24.21
C PHE A 80 29.15 20.34 -24.77
N LYS A 81 29.52 21.23 -25.70
CA LYS A 81 30.85 21.22 -26.31
C LYS A 81 31.91 21.69 -25.31
N ASN A 82 33.17 21.37 -25.58
CA ASN A 82 34.27 21.85 -24.76
C ASN A 82 34.33 23.39 -24.79
N GLY A 83 34.52 24.02 -23.63
CA GLY A 83 34.62 25.47 -23.49
C GLY A 83 33.38 26.23 -23.99
N SER A 84 32.19 25.63 -23.97
CA SER A 84 30.98 26.27 -24.47
C SER A 84 30.26 27.12 -23.42
N MET A 85 30.65 27.06 -22.14
CA MET A 85 30.00 27.78 -21.04
C MET A 85 30.92 28.81 -20.41
N ASP A 86 30.49 30.07 -20.34
CA ASP A 86 31.22 31.15 -19.69
C ASP A 86 31.36 30.91 -18.19
N ILE A 87 30.24 30.55 -17.55
CA ILE A 87 30.14 30.30 -16.11
C ILE A 87 29.38 29.00 -15.88
N VAL A 88 30.02 28.06 -15.19
CA VAL A 88 29.40 26.80 -14.77
C VAL A 88 29.18 26.85 -13.26
N ILE A 89 27.97 26.56 -12.82
CA ILE A 89 27.53 26.60 -11.42
C ILE A 89 27.11 25.19 -11.02
N CYS A 90 27.48 24.80 -9.80
CA CYS A 90 26.98 23.61 -9.12
C CYS A 90 26.77 24.02 -7.67
N SER A 91 25.53 24.06 -7.20
CA SER A 91 25.19 24.55 -5.86
C SER A 91 24.47 23.47 -5.07
N ASP A 92 25.14 22.91 -4.06
CA ASP A 92 24.65 21.84 -3.18
C ASP A 92 24.14 20.61 -3.94
N MET A 93 25.00 20.08 -4.83
CA MET A 93 24.73 18.85 -5.58
C MET A 93 25.80 17.78 -5.36
N LEU A 94 27.08 18.15 -5.15
CA LEU A 94 28.17 17.18 -5.06
C LEU A 94 28.05 16.21 -3.87
N GLU A 95 27.48 16.67 -2.76
CA GLU A 95 27.18 15.89 -1.56
C GLU A 95 26.10 14.82 -1.80
N HIS A 96 25.25 15.02 -2.81
CA HIS A 96 24.26 14.04 -3.27
C HIS A 96 24.82 13.02 -4.27
N LEU A 97 26.12 13.11 -4.59
CA LEU A 97 26.80 12.15 -5.45
C LEU A 97 27.66 11.16 -4.65
N PRO A 98 27.72 9.88 -5.07
CA PRO A 98 28.71 8.95 -4.55
C PRO A 98 30.14 9.47 -4.75
N PRO A 99 31.07 9.26 -3.79
CA PRO A 99 32.43 9.78 -3.89
C PRO A 99 33.18 9.48 -5.21
N PRO A 100 33.04 8.28 -5.83
CA PRO A 100 33.69 8.00 -7.12
C PRO A 100 33.16 8.82 -8.30
N ILE A 101 31.95 9.35 -8.22
CA ILE A 101 31.29 10.09 -9.31
C ILE A 101 31.68 11.58 -9.30
N ARG A 102 31.94 12.16 -8.11
CA ARG A 102 32.34 13.56 -7.94
C ARG A 102 33.46 14.03 -8.88
N PRO A 103 34.60 13.32 -9.01
CA PRO A 103 35.65 13.75 -9.94
C PRO A 103 35.21 13.71 -11.41
N LEU A 104 34.34 12.77 -11.80
CA LEU A 104 33.84 12.71 -13.18
C LEU A 104 32.94 13.91 -13.53
N VAL A 105 32.13 14.35 -12.56
CA VAL A 105 31.30 15.55 -12.70
C VAL A 105 32.18 16.79 -12.78
N LEU A 106 33.18 16.91 -11.90
CA LEU A 106 34.13 18.02 -11.94
C LEU A 106 34.94 18.04 -13.25
N ASP A 107 35.24 16.88 -13.84
CA ASP A 107 35.93 16.77 -15.14
C ASP A 107 35.05 17.33 -16.25
N GLU A 108 33.77 16.98 -16.27
CA GLU A 108 32.82 17.49 -17.25
C GLU A 108 32.56 18.99 -17.08
N MET A 109 32.43 19.48 -15.85
CA MET A 109 32.30 20.91 -15.56
C MET A 109 33.53 21.69 -16.06
N ALA A 110 34.73 21.18 -15.80
CA ALA A 110 35.98 21.77 -16.29
C ALA A 110 36.11 21.69 -17.82
N ARG A 111 35.60 20.62 -18.44
CA ARG A 111 35.60 20.47 -19.90
C ARG A 111 34.68 21.48 -20.58
N VAL A 112 33.46 21.68 -20.07
CA VAL A 112 32.47 22.57 -20.70
C VAL A 112 32.68 24.04 -20.34
N GLY A 113 33.27 24.33 -19.16
CA GLY A 113 33.62 25.68 -18.73
C GLY A 113 34.82 26.22 -19.51
N LYS A 114 34.68 27.40 -20.13
CA LYS A 114 35.83 28.18 -20.66
C LYS A 114 36.35 29.23 -19.69
N GLY A 115 35.55 29.61 -18.70
CA GLY A 115 35.86 30.67 -17.74
C GLY A 115 35.73 30.18 -16.31
N TRP A 116 34.76 30.71 -15.59
CA TRP A 116 34.59 30.46 -14.16
C TRP A 116 33.76 29.22 -13.89
N ILE A 117 34.18 28.45 -12.89
CA ILE A 117 33.41 27.35 -12.33
C ILE A 117 33.15 27.68 -10.87
N LEU A 118 31.89 27.65 -10.45
CA LEU A 118 31.45 27.91 -9.09
C LEU A 118 30.88 26.61 -8.52
N VAL A 119 31.54 26.06 -7.50
CA VAL A 119 31.08 24.86 -6.79
C VAL A 119 30.73 25.25 -5.36
N GLY A 120 29.45 25.29 -5.03
CA GLY A 120 28.95 25.41 -3.67
C GLY A 120 28.64 24.03 -3.10
N CYS A 121 29.20 23.68 -1.95
CA CYS A 121 28.80 22.49 -1.21
C CYS A 121 29.15 22.60 0.28
N PRO A 122 28.40 21.90 1.17
CA PRO A 122 28.86 21.63 2.51
C PRO A 122 30.18 20.84 2.49
N ILE A 123 31.05 21.08 3.47
CA ILE A 123 32.33 20.37 3.58
C ILE A 123 32.33 19.40 4.75
N LYS A 124 33.12 18.33 4.63
CA LYS A 124 33.25 17.31 5.67
C LYS A 124 34.08 17.84 6.84
N LEU A 125 33.39 18.28 7.89
CA LEU A 125 33.94 18.60 9.21
C LEU A 125 33.07 17.96 10.30
N GLU A 126 33.68 17.60 11.42
CA GLU A 126 32.98 16.95 12.54
C GLU A 126 31.81 17.81 13.05
N GLU A 127 32.01 19.12 13.13
CA GLU A 127 31.00 20.08 13.60
C GLU A 127 29.82 20.20 12.63
N ILE A 128 30.07 20.07 11.32
CA ILE A 128 29.01 20.09 10.29
C ILE A 128 28.23 18.78 10.35
N GLU A 129 28.90 17.63 10.36
CA GLU A 129 28.24 16.32 10.47
C GLU A 129 27.44 16.20 11.78
N CYS A 130 27.94 16.79 12.87
CA CYS A 130 27.22 16.88 14.14
C CYS A 130 25.96 17.77 14.02
N SER A 131 26.10 18.94 13.39
CA SER A 131 24.99 19.87 13.17
C SER A 131 23.90 19.25 12.29
N GLU A 132 24.26 18.57 11.19
CA GLU A 132 23.31 17.83 10.35
C GLU A 132 22.60 16.71 11.11
N LYS A 133 23.31 15.96 11.97
CA LYS A 133 22.69 14.94 12.83
C LYS A 133 21.70 15.54 13.82
N ILE A 134 22.02 16.70 14.41
CA ILE A 134 21.11 17.41 15.31
C ILE A 134 19.83 17.81 14.57
N VAL A 135 19.96 18.45 13.40
CA VAL A 135 18.81 18.85 12.56
C VAL A 135 18.01 17.63 12.11
N GLY A 136 18.66 16.58 11.62
CA GLY A 136 18.01 15.35 11.16
C GLY A 136 17.24 14.63 12.27
N ASN A 137 17.82 14.54 13.47
CA ASN A 137 17.13 13.97 14.64
C ASN A 137 15.95 14.83 15.09
N PHE A 138 16.11 16.15 15.06
CA PHE A 138 15.04 17.09 15.41
C PHE A 138 13.86 17.01 14.43
N HIS A 139 14.14 17.01 13.13
CA HIS A 139 13.14 16.78 12.08
C HIS A 139 12.40 15.45 12.27
N LYS A 140 13.14 14.37 12.58
CA LYS A 140 12.56 13.04 12.85
C LYS A 140 11.67 13.03 14.07
N ALA A 141 12.04 13.75 15.14
CA ALA A 141 11.21 13.89 16.32
C ALA A 141 9.92 14.69 16.06
N LEU A 142 9.99 15.74 15.23
CA LEU A 142 8.83 16.57 14.90
C LEU A 142 7.86 15.89 13.94
N LEU A 143 8.36 15.25 12.89
CA LEU A 143 7.55 14.79 11.75
C LEU A 143 7.43 13.27 11.64
N SER A 144 8.08 12.52 12.55
CA SER A 144 8.15 11.05 12.51
C SER A 144 8.71 10.49 11.18
N LYS A 145 9.50 11.29 10.45
CA LYS A 145 10.11 10.95 9.15
C LYS A 145 11.55 11.42 9.12
N GLU A 146 12.40 10.76 8.34
CA GLU A 146 13.79 11.19 8.17
C GLU A 146 13.87 12.33 7.16
N HIS A 147 14.74 13.30 7.43
CA HIS A 147 14.97 14.41 6.51
C HIS A 147 15.68 13.88 5.25
N PRO A 148 15.09 14.01 4.05
CA PRO A 148 15.56 13.30 2.85
C PRO A 148 17.00 13.67 2.47
N TRP A 149 17.33 14.97 2.42
CA TRP A 149 18.66 15.43 2.01
C TRP A 149 19.76 15.05 3.01
N LEU A 150 19.59 15.39 4.29
CA LEU A 150 20.54 15.00 5.36
C LEU A 150 20.73 13.48 5.51
N LYS A 151 19.70 12.67 5.21
CA LYS A 151 19.84 11.20 5.14
C LYS A 151 20.79 10.79 4.03
N GLU A 152 20.67 11.40 2.85
CA GLU A 152 21.59 11.15 1.73
C GLU A 152 23.00 11.61 2.07
N HIS A 153 23.17 12.78 2.70
CA HIS A 153 24.49 13.27 3.14
C HIS A 153 25.15 12.28 4.10
N SER A 154 24.40 11.76 5.07
CA SER A 154 24.91 10.75 6.00
C SER A 154 25.31 9.44 5.32
N HIS A 155 24.69 9.10 4.18
CA HIS A 155 24.99 7.86 3.45
C HIS A 155 26.16 8.02 2.46
N LEU A 156 26.19 9.12 1.71
CA LEU A 156 27.17 9.39 0.66
C LEU A 156 28.42 10.11 1.19
N GLY A 157 28.32 10.72 2.37
CA GLY A 157 29.33 11.54 3.02
C GLY A 157 29.48 12.92 2.37
N LEU A 158 29.91 13.92 3.13
CA LEU A 158 30.17 15.25 2.59
C LEU A 158 31.48 15.29 1.76
N PRO A 159 31.61 16.19 0.78
CA PRO A 159 32.88 16.49 0.11
C PRO A 159 33.98 16.88 1.11
N ARG A 160 35.17 16.30 0.97
CA ARG A 160 36.34 16.72 1.75
C ARG A 160 36.98 17.93 1.09
N GLU A 161 37.36 18.93 1.87
CA GLU A 161 38.03 20.12 1.36
C GLU A 161 39.34 19.75 0.65
N GLU A 162 40.12 18.82 1.22
CA GLU A 162 41.38 18.37 0.63
C GLU A 162 41.17 17.70 -0.72
N PHE A 163 40.05 16.97 -0.90
CA PHE A 163 39.72 16.35 -2.19
C PHE A 163 39.51 17.42 -3.27
N LEU A 164 38.77 18.48 -2.97
CA LEU A 164 38.48 19.55 -3.93
C LEU A 164 39.77 20.31 -4.28
N HIS A 165 40.57 20.68 -3.28
CA HIS A 165 41.83 21.39 -3.50
C HIS A 165 42.86 20.55 -4.25
N GLU A 166 43.03 19.27 -3.89
CA GLU A 166 43.91 18.36 -4.63
C GLU A 166 43.44 18.18 -6.07
N TYR A 167 42.13 18.07 -6.29
CA TYR A 167 41.56 17.93 -7.62
C TYR A 167 41.87 19.15 -8.49
N PHE A 168 41.56 20.36 -8.02
CA PHE A 168 41.81 21.59 -8.78
C PHE A 168 43.30 21.81 -9.02
N SER A 169 44.14 21.58 -8.00
CA SER A 169 45.59 21.68 -8.13
C SER A 169 46.16 20.71 -9.18
N LYS A 170 45.74 19.44 -9.19
CA LYS A 170 46.17 18.44 -10.19
C LYS A 170 45.76 18.81 -11.61
N LYS A 171 44.68 19.58 -11.79
CA LYS A 171 44.19 20.07 -13.08
C LYS A 171 44.80 21.41 -13.49
N GLY A 172 45.68 21.99 -12.67
CA GLY A 172 46.25 23.31 -12.92
C GLY A 172 45.23 24.45 -12.81
N LEU A 173 44.14 24.24 -12.06
CA LEU A 173 43.10 25.23 -11.83
C LEU A 173 43.36 25.95 -10.51
N ALA A 174 43.27 27.28 -10.53
CA ALA A 174 43.31 28.08 -9.32
C ALA A 174 41.91 28.11 -8.66
N CYS A 175 41.86 28.12 -7.33
CA CYS A 175 40.63 28.08 -6.54
C CYS A 175 40.66 29.14 -5.44
N LEU A 176 39.52 29.81 -5.23
CA LEU A 176 39.24 30.66 -4.08
C LEU A 176 38.07 30.09 -3.31
N ASP A 177 38.28 29.78 -2.03
CA ASP A 177 37.22 29.33 -1.13
C ASP A 177 36.53 30.54 -0.50
N ILE A 178 35.23 30.68 -0.76
CA ILE A 178 34.42 31.78 -0.26
C ILE A 178 33.48 31.22 0.82
N PRO A 179 33.67 31.58 2.10
CA PRO A 179 32.82 31.09 3.18
C PRO A 179 31.34 31.49 2.98
N ASN A 180 30.41 30.58 3.21
CA ASN A 180 28.98 30.85 3.08
C ASN A 180 28.16 30.08 4.14
N GLY A 181 27.42 30.83 4.95
CA GLY A 181 26.56 30.25 5.98
C GLY A 181 27.34 29.93 7.25
N ASN A 182 27.52 30.90 8.16
CA ASN A 182 28.06 30.58 9.49
C ASN A 182 27.30 29.39 10.09
N LEU A 183 28.05 28.40 10.58
CA LEU A 183 27.51 27.11 10.98
C LEU A 183 26.49 27.22 12.12
N LEU A 184 26.75 28.09 13.11
CA LEU A 184 25.84 28.28 14.24
C LEU A 184 24.55 28.97 13.81
N ASN A 185 24.64 29.98 12.96
CA ASN A 185 23.46 30.64 12.40
C ASN A 185 22.66 29.69 11.51
N TRP A 186 23.34 28.86 10.72
CA TRP A 186 22.71 27.81 9.92
C TRP A 186 21.97 26.81 10.80
N LEU A 187 22.62 26.24 11.82
CA LEU A 187 22.02 25.30 12.76
C LEU A 187 20.80 25.90 13.44
N PHE A 188 20.93 27.13 13.96
CA PHE A 188 19.82 27.84 14.60
C PHE A 188 18.64 28.01 13.64
N MET A 189 18.89 28.53 12.44
CA MET A 189 17.83 28.79 11.46
C MET A 189 17.22 27.51 10.90
N MET A 190 17.97 26.42 10.77
CA MET A 190 17.42 25.10 10.45
C MET A 190 16.46 24.65 11.52
N LEU A 191 16.86 24.65 12.81
CA LEU A 191 15.99 24.23 13.90
C LEU A 191 14.70 25.07 13.99
N VAL A 192 14.81 26.39 13.85
CA VAL A 192 13.63 27.25 13.89
C VAL A 192 12.72 27.01 12.68
N ASN A 193 13.28 26.89 11.47
CA ASN A 193 12.47 26.58 10.29
C ASN A 193 11.83 25.19 10.37
N GLU A 194 12.52 24.17 10.85
CA GLU A 194 11.97 22.83 11.06
C GLU A 194 10.77 22.88 12.02
N TYR A 195 10.92 23.57 13.15
CA TYR A 195 9.83 23.74 14.11
C TYR A 195 8.64 24.49 13.51
N ILE A 196 8.88 25.65 12.88
CA ILE A 196 7.81 26.47 12.28
C ILE A 196 7.09 25.69 11.17
N ASN A 197 7.84 25.03 10.27
CA ASN A 197 7.27 24.29 9.15
C ASN A 197 6.59 22.97 9.58
N SER A 198 6.90 22.44 10.77
CA SER A 198 6.19 21.29 11.32
C SER A 198 4.73 21.56 11.66
N ILE A 199 4.35 22.84 11.73
CA ILE A 199 2.99 23.32 11.94
C ILE A 199 2.50 23.90 10.59
N PRO A 200 1.70 23.15 9.79
CA PRO A 200 1.29 23.55 8.44
C PRO A 200 0.70 24.97 8.34
N GLU A 201 0.11 25.46 9.42
CA GLU A 201 -0.59 26.73 9.52
C GLU A 201 0.34 27.95 9.66
N ASN A 202 1.65 27.73 9.90
CA ASN A 202 2.64 28.77 10.21
C ASN A 202 3.38 29.34 9.01
N GLN A 203 2.83 29.22 7.79
CA GLN A 203 3.46 29.73 6.57
C GLN A 203 3.83 31.23 6.64
N TYR A 204 3.03 32.04 7.33
CA TYR A 204 3.36 33.46 7.55
C TYR A 204 4.62 33.63 8.42
N ALA A 205 4.71 32.92 9.53
CA ALA A 205 5.88 32.95 10.42
C ALA A 205 7.13 32.47 9.68
N ALA A 206 7.01 31.41 8.87
CA ALA A 206 8.09 30.91 8.02
C ALA A 206 8.55 31.96 7.00
N LYS A 207 7.65 32.72 6.39
CA LYS A 207 8.03 33.82 5.48
C LYS A 207 8.67 34.99 6.22
N ALA A 208 8.08 35.40 7.36
CA ALA A 208 8.55 36.54 8.14
C ALA A 208 9.97 36.32 8.69
N ILE A 209 10.24 35.12 9.20
CA ILE A 209 11.54 34.77 9.77
C ILE A 209 12.63 34.70 8.68
N ASN A 210 12.32 34.08 7.53
CA ASN A 210 13.24 34.02 6.40
C ASN A 210 13.49 35.42 5.84
N HIS A 211 12.45 36.25 5.70
CA HIS A 211 12.57 37.65 5.29
C HIS A 211 13.53 38.42 6.21
N TYR A 212 13.33 38.34 7.52
CA TYR A 212 14.20 39.02 8.47
C TYR A 212 15.64 38.52 8.38
N PHE A 213 15.84 37.20 8.38
CA PHE A 213 17.18 36.63 8.31
C PHE A 213 17.91 37.03 7.03
N ASN A 214 17.23 36.90 5.90
CA ASN A 214 17.79 37.20 4.58
C ASN A 214 18.11 38.68 4.42
N LEU A 215 17.29 39.57 4.96
CA LEU A 215 17.54 41.01 4.91
C LEU A 215 18.74 41.43 5.78
N GLN A 216 18.92 40.81 6.95
CA GLN A 216 19.87 41.29 7.96
C GLN A 216 21.23 40.56 7.92
N PHE A 217 21.25 39.28 7.56
CA PHE A 217 22.43 38.43 7.76
C PHE A 217 22.98 37.81 6.50
N SER A 218 22.21 37.64 5.43
CA SER A 218 22.66 36.89 4.25
C SER A 218 23.99 37.36 3.64
N HIS A 219 24.23 38.68 3.66
CA HIS A 219 25.45 39.33 3.15
C HIS A 219 26.64 39.26 4.13
N THR A 220 26.40 39.11 5.43
CA THR A 220 27.43 39.12 6.49
C THR A 220 27.67 37.75 7.11
N ASN A 221 26.82 36.76 6.82
CA ASN A 221 26.81 35.43 7.42
C ASN A 221 27.89 34.50 6.81
N ARG A 222 29.15 34.96 6.83
CA ARG A 222 30.33 34.32 6.23
C ARG A 222 31.43 34.01 7.25
N GLN A 223 31.19 34.25 8.54
CA GLN A 223 32.18 34.03 9.58
C GLN A 223 32.40 32.53 9.82
N VAL A 224 33.65 32.07 9.84
CA VAL A 224 33.99 30.67 10.10
C VAL A 224 33.74 30.29 11.57
N PRO A 225 33.38 29.02 11.87
CA PRO A 225 33.13 27.93 10.92
C PRO A 225 31.86 28.17 10.09
N VAL A 226 31.88 27.75 8.83
CA VAL A 226 30.74 27.84 7.90
C VAL A 226 30.24 26.45 7.52
N TYR A 227 28.95 26.34 7.23
CA TYR A 227 28.31 25.13 6.74
C TYR A 227 28.79 24.78 5.34
N ARG A 228 28.91 25.77 4.44
CA ARG A 228 29.37 25.56 3.06
C ARG A 228 30.46 26.54 2.63
N TYR A 229 31.21 26.12 1.62
CA TYR A 229 32.07 27.00 0.85
C TYR A 229 31.54 27.09 -0.58
N ILE A 230 31.73 28.26 -1.20
CA ILE A 230 31.61 28.44 -2.64
C ILE A 230 33.02 28.52 -3.19
N HIS A 231 33.45 27.49 -3.88
CA HIS A 231 34.74 27.39 -4.54
C HIS A 231 34.64 28.09 -5.91
N ALA A 232 35.28 29.24 -6.04
CA ALA A 232 35.40 29.96 -7.31
C ALA A 232 36.70 29.56 -8.01
N ILE A 233 36.56 28.89 -9.16
CA ILE A 233 37.66 28.19 -9.84
C ILE A 233 37.86 28.80 -11.23
N HIS A 234 39.12 29.02 -11.61
CA HIS A 234 39.50 29.53 -12.92
C HIS A 234 40.90 29.02 -13.35
N PRO A 235 41.16 28.77 -14.65
CA PRO A 235 42.50 28.37 -15.12
C PRO A 235 43.59 29.42 -14.86
N GLU A 236 43.25 30.70 -14.96
CA GLU A 236 44.17 31.82 -14.71
C GLU A 236 44.17 32.23 -13.24
N ALA A 237 45.28 31.97 -12.54
CA ALA A 237 45.43 32.30 -11.12
C ALA A 237 45.37 33.82 -10.81
N GLU A 238 45.70 34.67 -11.79
CA GLU A 238 45.59 36.13 -11.65
C GLU A 238 44.13 36.56 -11.48
N LYS A 239 43.21 36.01 -12.27
CA LYS A 239 41.78 36.30 -12.14
C LYS A 239 41.20 35.90 -10.78
N VAL A 240 41.63 34.74 -10.26
CA VAL A 240 41.26 34.28 -8.90
C VAL A 240 41.75 35.23 -7.82
N ARG A 241 42.98 35.76 -7.97
CA ARG A 241 43.54 36.76 -7.05
C ARG A 241 42.76 38.07 -7.10
N ASN A 242 42.44 38.57 -8.30
CA ASN A 242 41.71 39.81 -8.46
C ASN A 242 40.28 39.70 -7.90
N LEU A 243 39.60 38.57 -8.15
CA LEU A 243 38.30 38.28 -7.54
C LEU A 243 38.37 38.35 -6.01
N LYS A 244 39.39 37.71 -5.40
CA LYS A 244 39.60 37.77 -3.95
C LYS A 244 39.76 39.20 -3.45
N GLU A 245 40.62 39.99 -4.10
CA GLU A 245 40.86 41.38 -3.71
C GLU A 245 39.60 42.24 -3.84
N ASN A 246 38.81 42.04 -4.90
CA ASN A 246 37.60 42.79 -5.15
C ASN A 246 36.44 42.41 -4.22
N LEU A 247 36.35 41.13 -3.82
CA LEU A 247 35.42 40.69 -2.78
C LEU A 247 35.78 41.28 -1.42
N LEU A 248 37.07 41.27 -1.03
CA LEU A 248 37.54 41.88 0.22
C LEU A 248 37.27 43.39 0.29
N LYS A 249 37.38 44.12 -0.82
CA LYS A 249 37.04 45.56 -0.87
C LYS A 249 35.55 45.83 -0.64
N LYS A 250 34.67 44.87 -0.93
CA LYS A 250 33.22 44.98 -0.75
C LYS A 250 32.76 44.60 0.66
N GLU A 251 33.62 44.00 1.49
CA GLU A 251 33.27 43.64 2.86
C GLU A 251 33.17 44.89 3.76
N THR A 252 31.95 45.43 3.91
CA THR A 252 31.62 46.51 4.85
C THR A 252 30.18 46.30 5.35
N PRO A 253 29.93 45.63 6.49
CA PRO A 253 30.29 46.07 7.85
C PRO A 253 30.87 44.94 8.74
N PRO A 254 31.27 45.22 10.01
CA PRO A 254 31.66 44.18 10.97
C PRO A 254 30.58 43.09 11.12
N PRO A 255 30.96 41.86 11.48
CA PRO A 255 30.03 40.76 11.63
C PRO A 255 28.92 41.17 12.61
N SER A 256 27.70 41.29 12.08
CA SER A 256 26.52 41.37 12.91
C SER A 256 26.39 40.00 13.58
N THR A 257 26.89 39.88 14.82
CA THR A 257 26.50 38.75 15.67
C THR A 257 24.99 38.67 15.66
N PHE A 258 24.45 37.49 15.37
CA PHE A 258 23.02 37.26 15.32
C PHE A 258 22.38 37.80 16.60
N ASN A 259 21.73 38.96 16.47
CA ASN A 259 21.12 39.62 17.61
C ASN A 259 19.76 38.97 17.82
N ILE A 260 19.76 37.93 18.66
CA ILE A 260 18.57 37.17 19.04
C ILE A 260 17.46 38.13 19.50
N LEU A 261 17.80 39.23 20.17
CA LEU A 261 16.80 40.20 20.66
C LEU A 261 16.13 40.97 19.52
N SER A 262 16.86 41.39 18.49
CA SER A 262 16.26 42.05 17.33
C SER A 262 15.47 41.08 16.46
N PHE A 263 15.94 39.83 16.36
CA PHE A 263 15.21 38.74 15.75
C PHE A 263 13.88 38.46 16.46
N LEU A 264 13.90 38.28 17.79
CA LEU A 264 12.69 38.06 18.59
C LEU A 264 11.71 39.24 18.49
N LYS A 265 12.21 40.49 18.44
CA LYS A 265 11.37 41.68 18.21
C LYS A 265 10.74 41.69 16.82
N SER A 266 11.45 41.22 15.80
CA SER A 266 10.94 41.18 14.42
C SER A 266 9.83 40.16 14.18
N LEU A 267 9.74 39.14 15.05
CA LEU A 267 8.69 38.13 14.99
C LEU A 267 7.32 38.65 15.41
N GLU A 268 7.21 39.90 15.89
CA GLU A 268 5.99 40.45 16.52
C GLU A 268 5.42 39.43 17.51
N PRO A 269 6.13 39.12 18.61
CA PRO A 269 5.89 37.92 19.41
C PRO A 269 4.46 37.82 19.94
N GLU A 270 3.79 38.95 20.22
CA GLU A 270 2.37 38.98 20.61
C GLU A 270 1.46 38.54 19.46
N LYS A 271 1.76 38.95 18.23
CA LYS A 271 1.01 38.56 17.03
C LYS A 271 1.31 37.12 16.65
N LEU A 272 2.57 36.69 16.71
CA LEU A 272 2.94 35.29 16.49
C LEU A 272 2.26 34.38 17.52
N ALA A 273 2.26 34.75 18.80
CA ALA A 273 1.57 34.01 19.85
C ALA A 273 0.05 34.01 19.65
N SER A 274 -0.54 35.15 19.27
CA SER A 274 -1.97 35.27 18.95
C SER A 274 -2.36 34.39 17.76
N ASP A 275 -1.57 34.40 16.69
CA ASP A 275 -1.81 33.60 15.49
C ASP A 275 -1.67 32.10 15.78
N ILE A 276 -0.66 31.70 16.54
CA ILE A 276 -0.46 30.32 16.99
C ILE A 276 -1.63 29.88 17.87
N SER A 277 -2.05 30.70 18.85
CA SER A 277 -3.17 30.37 19.74
C SER A 277 -4.48 30.25 18.97
N THR A 278 -4.83 31.27 18.18
CA THR A 278 -6.09 31.32 17.43
C THR A 278 -6.22 30.12 16.48
N LYS A 279 -5.12 29.75 15.81
CA LYS A 279 -5.15 28.61 14.89
C LYS A 279 -5.07 27.26 15.60
N ARG A 280 -4.37 27.16 16.74
CA ARG A 280 -4.44 25.97 17.59
C ARG A 280 -5.87 25.70 18.05
N ASP A 281 -6.58 26.74 18.47
CA ASP A 281 -7.98 26.63 18.90
C ASP A 281 -8.88 26.18 17.74
N LEU A 282 -8.68 26.70 16.53
CA LEU A 282 -9.39 26.24 15.32
C LEU A 282 -9.08 24.77 14.96
N TYR A 283 -7.83 24.33 15.12
CA TYR A 283 -7.42 22.95 14.88
C TYR A 283 -7.99 22.00 15.93
N GLU A 284 -7.94 22.37 17.21
CA GLU A 284 -8.57 21.62 18.31
C GLU A 284 -10.09 21.50 18.09
N ASP A 285 -10.76 22.56 17.64
CA ASP A 285 -12.18 22.51 17.29
C ASP A 285 -12.46 21.60 16.09
N GLY A 286 -11.60 21.62 15.07
CA GLY A 286 -11.65 20.69 13.94
C GLY A 286 -11.55 19.22 14.37
N LEU A 287 -10.55 18.91 15.19
CA LEU A 287 -10.35 17.58 15.80
C LEU A 287 -11.54 17.16 16.67
N ARG A 288 -12.07 18.07 17.50
CA ARG A 288 -13.26 17.81 18.33
C ARG A 288 -14.47 17.47 17.47
N LYS A 289 -14.63 18.15 16.33
CA LYS A 289 -15.72 17.87 15.39
C LYS A 289 -15.56 16.50 14.74
N GLU A 290 -14.39 16.17 14.22
CA GLU A 290 -14.11 14.87 13.60
C GLU A 290 -14.24 13.71 14.60
N LEU A 291 -13.76 13.92 15.83
CA LEU A 291 -13.96 12.97 16.94
C LEU A 291 -15.45 12.81 17.27
N GLY A 292 -16.22 13.89 17.23
CA GLY A 292 -17.67 13.89 17.41
C GLY A 292 -18.40 13.08 16.33
N GLU A 293 -18.04 13.30 15.06
CA GLU A 293 -18.58 12.55 13.91
C GLU A 293 -18.23 11.05 14.00
N THR A 294 -16.98 10.74 14.35
CA THR A 294 -16.53 9.36 14.56
C THR A 294 -17.30 8.69 15.70
N ARG A 295 -17.53 9.41 16.82
CA ARG A 295 -18.29 8.89 17.95
C ARG A 295 -19.76 8.63 17.60
N LEU A 296 -20.37 9.48 16.77
CA LEU A 296 -21.72 9.25 16.24
C LEU A 296 -21.75 8.01 15.33
N HIS A 297 -20.73 7.84 14.48
CA HIS A 297 -20.62 6.68 13.62
C HIS A 297 -20.48 5.38 14.43
N ILE A 298 -19.63 5.37 15.46
CA ILE A 298 -19.48 4.22 16.37
C ILE A 298 -20.82 3.87 17.03
N LYS A 299 -21.55 4.84 17.57
CA LYS A 299 -22.89 4.60 18.14
C LYS A 299 -23.86 3.98 17.14
N SER A 300 -23.83 4.44 15.88
CA SER A 300 -24.67 3.87 14.83
C SER A 300 -24.30 2.40 14.54
N LEU A 301 -23.01 2.07 14.53
CA LEU A 301 -22.54 0.70 14.35
C LEU A 301 -22.91 -0.20 15.53
N GLU A 302 -22.83 0.31 16.76
CA GLU A 302 -23.26 -0.40 17.97
C GLU A 302 -24.75 -0.74 17.91
N CYS A 303 -25.62 0.21 17.54
CA CYS A 303 -27.04 -0.04 17.35
C CYS A 303 -27.30 -1.13 16.30
N ALA A 304 -26.65 -1.04 15.13
CA ALA A 304 -26.76 -2.06 14.08
C ALA A 304 -26.24 -3.43 14.53
N GLY A 305 -25.20 -3.46 15.38
CA GLY A 305 -24.68 -4.67 16.01
C GLY A 305 -25.72 -5.33 16.92
N MET A 306 -26.36 -4.55 17.80
CA MET A 306 -27.42 -5.04 18.69
C MET A 306 -28.63 -5.61 17.91
N GLU A 307 -29.05 -4.94 16.84
CA GLU A 307 -30.14 -5.44 15.98
C GLU A 307 -29.79 -6.80 15.35
N LYS A 308 -28.55 -6.95 14.86
CA LYS A 308 -28.07 -8.21 14.30
C LYS A 308 -27.98 -9.30 15.35
N GLU A 309 -27.54 -8.97 16.57
CA GLU A 309 -27.43 -9.93 17.66
C GLU A 309 -28.81 -10.43 18.11
N ASN A 310 -29.80 -9.54 18.18
CA ASN A 310 -31.20 -9.92 18.39
C ASN A 310 -31.73 -10.82 17.26
N HIS A 311 -31.41 -10.52 16.01
CA HIS A 311 -31.80 -11.35 14.87
C HIS A 311 -31.17 -12.75 14.95
N ILE A 312 -29.87 -12.84 15.28
CA ILE A 312 -29.17 -14.13 15.48
C ILE A 312 -29.80 -14.92 16.61
N SER A 313 -30.16 -14.27 17.72
CA SER A 313 -30.85 -14.91 18.84
C SER A 313 -32.18 -15.52 18.41
N ASN A 314 -33.01 -14.76 17.66
CA ASN A 314 -34.27 -15.25 17.12
C ASN A 314 -34.08 -16.44 16.16
N LEU A 315 -33.07 -16.37 15.28
CA LEU A 315 -32.72 -17.47 14.39
C LEU A 315 -32.32 -18.74 15.16
N ARG A 316 -31.55 -18.60 16.26
CA ARG A 316 -31.18 -19.74 17.11
C ARG A 316 -32.40 -20.41 17.74
N ILE A 317 -33.32 -19.62 18.30
CA ILE A 317 -34.57 -20.15 18.88
C ILE A 317 -35.37 -20.94 17.83
N MET A 318 -35.56 -20.36 16.64
CA MET A 318 -36.24 -21.06 15.55
C MET A 318 -35.51 -22.33 15.12
N MET A 319 -34.18 -22.32 15.08
CA MET A 319 -33.39 -23.51 14.73
C MET A 319 -33.57 -24.62 15.76
N GLU A 320 -33.56 -24.30 17.06
CA GLU A 320 -33.82 -25.25 18.14
C GLU A 320 -35.23 -25.86 18.06
N GLU A 321 -36.25 -25.03 17.77
CA GLU A 321 -37.61 -25.52 17.56
C GLU A 321 -37.70 -26.48 16.38
N LYS A 322 -37.07 -26.14 15.25
CA LYS A 322 -37.01 -27.02 14.07
C LYS A 322 -36.26 -28.31 14.36
N GLN A 323 -35.18 -28.25 15.13
CA GLN A 323 -34.40 -29.43 15.52
C GLN A 323 -35.21 -30.36 16.42
N ARG A 324 -36.01 -29.83 17.36
CA ARG A 324 -36.95 -30.62 18.16
C ARG A 324 -38.03 -31.27 17.30
N ALA A 325 -38.63 -30.53 16.38
CA ALA A 325 -39.64 -31.07 15.46
C ALA A 325 -39.07 -32.20 14.59
N LEU A 326 -37.83 -32.05 14.12
CA LEU A 326 -37.14 -33.09 13.36
C LEU A 326 -36.93 -34.37 14.17
N LEU A 327 -36.54 -34.26 15.45
CA LEU A 327 -36.38 -35.41 16.34
C LEU A 327 -37.70 -36.18 16.52
N LEU A 328 -38.83 -35.48 16.70
CA LEU A 328 -40.14 -36.10 16.80
C LEU A 328 -40.52 -36.84 15.51
N LEU A 329 -40.26 -36.24 14.34
CA LEU A 329 -40.51 -36.90 13.05
C LEU A 329 -39.63 -38.13 12.84
N ILE A 330 -38.36 -38.10 13.29
CA ILE A 330 -37.47 -39.26 13.25
C ILE A 330 -38.02 -40.39 14.11
N GLU A 331 -38.48 -40.09 15.33
CA GLU A 331 -39.09 -41.07 16.22
C GLU A 331 -40.36 -41.68 15.62
N GLU A 332 -41.25 -40.85 15.08
CA GLU A 332 -42.45 -41.31 14.40
C GLU A 332 -42.12 -42.21 13.20
N ASN A 333 -41.11 -41.85 12.41
CA ASN A 333 -40.68 -42.66 11.26
C ASN A 333 -40.11 -44.01 11.71
N ASN A 334 -39.31 -44.05 12.78
CA ASN A 334 -38.81 -45.30 13.36
C ASN A 334 -39.96 -46.21 13.84
N ASN A 335 -40.98 -45.63 14.49
CA ASN A 335 -42.17 -46.37 14.91
C ASN A 335 -42.93 -46.96 13.72
N LYS A 336 -43.10 -46.18 12.64
CA LYS A 336 -43.71 -46.66 11.39
C LYS A 336 -42.90 -47.76 10.73
N GLN A 337 -41.57 -47.65 10.71
CA GLN A 337 -40.69 -48.70 10.18
C GLN A 337 -40.82 -50.00 10.97
N ASN A 338 -40.88 -49.92 12.30
CA ASN A 338 -41.10 -51.11 13.15
C ASN A 338 -42.46 -51.76 12.88
N ALA A 339 -43.52 -50.96 12.75
CA ALA A 339 -44.86 -51.49 12.41
C ALA A 339 -44.87 -52.17 11.03
N ILE A 340 -44.17 -51.60 10.04
CA ILE A 340 -44.01 -52.22 8.71
C ILE A 340 -43.28 -53.56 8.82
N LEU A 341 -42.23 -53.65 9.65
CA LEU A 341 -41.51 -54.92 9.87
C LEU A 341 -42.40 -55.99 10.52
N GLU A 342 -43.23 -55.62 11.50
CA GLU A 342 -44.18 -56.54 12.11
C GLU A 342 -45.24 -57.03 11.13
N LEU A 343 -45.86 -56.11 10.37
CA LEU A 343 -46.80 -56.46 9.31
C LEU A 343 -46.14 -57.35 8.25
N GLY A 344 -44.88 -57.11 7.91
CA GLY A 344 -44.09 -57.96 7.02
C GLY A 344 -43.94 -59.39 7.55
N ARG A 345 -43.63 -59.56 8.85
CA ARG A 345 -43.57 -60.89 9.49
C ARG A 345 -44.93 -61.58 9.52
N GLU A 346 -45.99 -60.86 9.83
CA GLU A 346 -47.35 -61.42 9.84
C GLU A 346 -47.77 -61.86 8.44
N ASN A 347 -47.48 -61.04 7.42
CA ASN A 347 -47.75 -61.39 6.03
C ASN A 347 -46.96 -62.63 5.59
N GLN A 348 -45.69 -62.75 6.00
CA GLN A 348 -44.88 -63.95 5.74
C GLN A 348 -45.51 -65.20 6.38
N LYS A 349 -45.95 -65.12 7.65
CA LYS A 349 -46.67 -66.23 8.31
C LYS A 349 -47.94 -66.62 7.56
N LYS A 350 -48.73 -65.63 7.13
CA LYS A 350 -49.94 -65.87 6.33
C LYS A 350 -49.62 -66.51 4.99
N GLN A 351 -48.55 -66.08 4.31
CA GLN A 351 -48.09 -66.71 3.07
C GLN A 351 -47.70 -68.18 3.27
N THR A 352 -46.95 -68.50 4.33
CA THR A 352 -46.62 -69.89 4.67
C THR A 352 -47.87 -70.73 4.93
N ALA A 353 -48.81 -70.22 5.72
CA ALA A 353 -50.08 -70.91 5.99
C ALA A 353 -50.92 -71.15 4.73
N ILE A 354 -50.95 -70.17 3.81
CA ILE A 354 -51.60 -70.33 2.50
C ILE A 354 -50.91 -71.45 1.70
N MET A 355 -49.57 -71.51 1.68
CA MET A 355 -48.84 -72.59 0.99
C MET A 355 -49.15 -73.96 1.58
N GLU A 356 -49.22 -74.09 2.91
CA GLU A 356 -49.60 -75.34 3.58
C GLU A 356 -51.03 -75.76 3.24
N LEU A 357 -51.98 -74.82 3.28
CA LEU A 357 -53.38 -75.08 2.90
C LEU A 357 -53.50 -75.47 1.43
N GLN A 358 -52.76 -74.81 0.53
CA GLN A 358 -52.69 -75.19 -0.88
C GLN A 358 -52.13 -76.60 -1.06
N GLY A 359 -51.08 -76.96 -0.32
CA GLY A 359 -50.53 -78.32 -0.30
C GLY A 359 -51.57 -79.35 0.14
N SER A 360 -52.23 -79.13 1.28
CA SER A 360 -53.30 -80.02 1.77
C SER A 360 -54.48 -80.10 0.80
N ASN A 361 -54.84 -78.99 0.16
CA ASN A 361 -55.91 -78.99 -0.84
C ASN A 361 -55.53 -79.81 -2.08
N ASN A 362 -54.29 -79.73 -2.53
CA ASN A 362 -53.79 -80.56 -3.64
C ASN A 362 -53.78 -82.05 -3.28
N GLU A 363 -53.38 -82.41 -2.06
CA GLU A 363 -53.46 -83.80 -1.58
C GLU A 363 -54.91 -84.32 -1.54
N LYS A 364 -55.83 -83.51 -1.01
CA LYS A 364 -57.26 -83.85 -1.01
C LYS A 364 -57.82 -83.97 -2.42
N GLN A 365 -57.41 -83.09 -3.33
CA GLN A 365 -57.81 -83.15 -4.74
C GLN A 365 -57.31 -84.45 -5.40
N ALA A 366 -56.06 -84.84 -5.18
CA ALA A 366 -55.50 -86.10 -5.65
C ALA A 366 -56.23 -87.33 -5.04
N ALA A 367 -56.61 -87.26 -3.75
CA ALA A 367 -57.40 -88.31 -3.12
C ALA A 367 -58.81 -88.43 -3.73
N ILE A 368 -59.46 -87.30 -4.04
CA ILE A 368 -60.75 -87.28 -4.75
C ILE A 368 -60.60 -87.89 -6.13
N GLU A 369 -59.55 -87.54 -6.88
CA GLU A 369 -59.28 -88.12 -8.20
C GLU A 369 -59.08 -89.64 -8.14
N ASN A 370 -58.32 -90.13 -7.14
CA ASN A 370 -58.13 -91.56 -6.90
C ASN A 370 -59.45 -92.27 -6.54
N LEU A 371 -60.26 -91.67 -5.66
CA LEU A 371 -61.58 -92.22 -5.32
C LEU A 371 -62.52 -92.22 -6.54
N GLN A 372 -62.48 -91.18 -7.36
CA GLN A 372 -63.26 -91.09 -8.60
C GLN A 372 -62.84 -92.19 -9.58
N ALA A 373 -61.53 -92.45 -9.71
CA ALA A 373 -61.01 -93.56 -10.52
C ALA A 373 -61.49 -94.92 -10.00
N ALA A 374 -61.44 -95.15 -8.68
CA ALA A 374 -61.94 -96.38 -8.06
C ALA A 374 -63.46 -96.55 -8.22
N ILE A 375 -64.24 -95.47 -8.10
CA ILE A 375 -65.69 -95.48 -8.36
C ILE A 375 -65.94 -95.84 -9.82
N ASN A 376 -65.22 -95.24 -10.77
CA ASN A 376 -65.36 -95.55 -12.18
C ASN A 376 -65.03 -97.03 -12.47
N GLU A 377 -64.00 -97.59 -11.83
CA GLU A 377 -63.65 -99.01 -11.94
C GLU A 377 -64.74 -99.91 -11.35
N LYS A 378 -65.29 -99.57 -10.18
CA LYS A 378 -66.43 -100.29 -9.57
C LYS A 378 -67.69 -100.17 -10.41
N GLN A 379 -67.94 -99.01 -11.01
CA GLN A 379 -69.08 -98.79 -11.90
C GLN A 379 -68.95 -99.64 -13.16
N ALA A 380 -67.76 -99.69 -13.78
CA ALA A 380 -67.47 -100.59 -14.90
C ALA A 380 -67.61 -102.07 -14.51
N ALA A 381 -67.20 -102.45 -13.30
CA ALA A 381 -67.41 -103.81 -12.79
C ALA A 381 -68.89 -104.13 -12.57
N ILE A 382 -69.69 -103.17 -12.07
CA ILE A 382 -71.14 -103.31 -11.94
C ILE A 382 -71.79 -103.43 -13.32
N GLU A 383 -71.40 -102.60 -14.29
CA GLU A 383 -71.89 -102.68 -15.66
C GLU A 383 -71.56 -104.06 -16.27
N ASN A 384 -70.33 -104.54 -16.12
CA ASN A 384 -69.94 -105.90 -16.53
C ASN A 384 -70.76 -107.00 -15.82
N LEU A 385 -71.02 -106.85 -14.51
CA LEU A 385 -71.86 -107.79 -13.77
C LEU A 385 -73.33 -107.71 -14.20
N GLN A 386 -73.86 -106.52 -14.49
CA GLN A 386 -75.21 -106.34 -15.01
C GLN A 386 -75.34 -106.92 -16.43
N GLU A 387 -74.31 -106.78 -17.26
CA GLU A 387 -74.18 -107.43 -18.57
C GLU A 387 -74.18 -108.97 -18.39
N TYR A 388 -73.37 -109.49 -17.46
CA TYR A 388 -73.29 -110.92 -17.13
C TYR A 388 -74.61 -111.47 -16.57
N ILE A 389 -75.29 -110.72 -15.68
CA ILE A 389 -76.60 -111.08 -15.14
C ILE A 389 -77.66 -111.02 -16.24
N LYS A 390 -77.66 -110.02 -17.13
CA LYS A 390 -78.53 -110.04 -18.31
C LYS A 390 -78.29 -111.28 -19.16
N GLN A 391 -77.03 -111.67 -19.40
CA GLN A 391 -76.73 -112.87 -20.18
C GLN A 391 -77.15 -114.18 -19.48
N ASN A 392 -77.18 -114.23 -18.14
CA ASN A 392 -77.47 -115.45 -17.38
C ASN A 392 -78.89 -115.54 -16.79
N VAL A 393 -79.58 -114.43 -16.55
CA VAL A 393 -80.98 -114.40 -16.06
C VAL A 393 -81.97 -114.81 -17.15
N TRP A 394 -81.59 -114.68 -18.43
CA TRP A 394 -82.37 -115.25 -19.53
C TRP A 394 -82.33 -116.78 -19.59
N LYS A 395 -81.40 -117.47 -18.91
CA LYS A 395 -81.36 -118.94 -18.89
C LYS A 395 -82.28 -119.56 -17.82
N ASP A 396 -82.51 -118.88 -16.69
CA ASP A 396 -83.24 -119.48 -15.57
C ASP A 396 -84.72 -119.04 -15.45
N ARG A 397 -85.17 -118.04 -16.22
CA ARG A 397 -86.58 -117.58 -16.22
C ARG A 397 -87.47 -118.22 -17.30
N LEU A 398 -87.00 -119.23 -18.03
CA LEU A 398 -87.71 -119.93 -19.12
C LEU A 398 -87.94 -121.43 -18.85
N LYS A 399 -88.23 -121.80 -17.60
CA LYS A 399 -88.82 -123.09 -17.22
C LYS A 399 -89.90 -122.84 -16.15
N GLU A 400 -90.96 -122.07 -16.44
CA GLU A 400 -92.25 -122.59 -16.93
C GLU A 400 -92.67 -123.85 -16.12
N THR A 401 -93.59 -123.82 -15.16
CA THR A 401 -95.00 -123.35 -15.22
C THR A 401 -95.78 -123.95 -16.40
N ARG A 402 -96.19 -125.23 -16.27
CA ARG A 402 -97.48 -125.78 -16.75
C ARG A 402 -97.62 -127.27 -16.39
N PHE A 403 -98.54 -127.63 -15.48
CA PHE A 403 -99.40 -128.83 -15.46
C PHE A 403 -100.17 -128.88 -14.11
N TYR A 404 -101.33 -128.24 -13.98
CA TYR A 404 -102.69 -128.82 -14.12
C TYR A 404 -103.08 -129.95 -13.13
N LYS A 405 -103.77 -129.56 -12.04
CA LYS A 405 -105.20 -129.82 -11.76
C LYS A 405 -105.74 -131.28 -11.87
N HIS A 406 -105.67 -132.09 -10.79
CA HIS A 406 -106.76 -133.02 -10.39
C HIS A 406 -106.52 -133.73 -9.03
N PHE A 407 -107.63 -134.12 -8.38
CA PHE A 407 -107.81 -134.89 -7.13
C PHE A 407 -107.83 -134.09 -5.81
N PHE A 408 -109.00 -133.68 -5.28
CA PHE A 408 -110.09 -134.41 -4.57
C PHE A 408 -109.88 -134.46 -3.04
N GLY A 409 -110.97 -134.26 -2.29
CA GLY A 409 -111.01 -134.26 -0.81
C GLY A 409 -110.96 -135.64 -0.15
N SER A 410 -111.18 -135.63 1.18
CA SER A 410 -110.94 -136.68 2.20
C SER A 410 -109.44 -136.90 2.48
N THR A 411 -108.91 -136.80 3.70
CA THR A 411 -109.46 -136.73 5.08
C THR A 411 -108.39 -136.11 6.00
N GLU A 412 -108.88 -135.33 6.97
CA GLU A 412 -108.21 -134.68 8.13
C GLU A 412 -107.16 -133.58 7.90
#